data_AF-T5A5W8-F1
#
_entry.id   AF-T5A5W8-F1
#
_cell.length_a   1.000
_cell.length_b   1.000
_cell.length_c   1.000
_cell.angle_alpha   90.00
_cell.angle_beta   90.00
_cell.angle_gamma   90.00
#
_symmetry.space_group_name_H-M   'P 1'
#
loop_
_entity.id
_entity.type
_entity.pdbx_description
1 polymer ?
#
loop_
_entity_poly.entity_id
_entity_poly.type
_entity_poly.pdbx_seq_one_letter_code
_entity_poly.pdbx_strand_id
1 'polypeptide(L)'
;MVTPTEPLHDPYLVALLIALGQLQWRALGRQRTQQAAGVTPKLLFSSEDGDHIYIYSANISSSLINMFDYPAMKPSAPDPLAVQIASVPYKPIETLRGRLLALLLSATSPEDVDKSEKLIVYT
;
A
#
# COMPACT_ATOMS: atom_id res chain seq x y z
N MET A 1 -9.44 14.00 19.08
CA MET A 1 -9.10 13.52 17.73
C MET A 1 -7.64 13.11 17.76
N VAL A 2 -7.31 11.92 17.27
CA VAL A 2 -5.91 11.46 17.19
C VAL A 2 -5.36 12.01 15.88
N THR A 3 -4.78 13.21 15.93
CA THR A 3 -4.10 13.81 14.78
C THR A 3 -2.65 13.31 14.80
N PRO A 4 -2.15 12.65 13.74
CA PRO A 4 -0.78 12.16 13.71
C PRO A 4 0.22 13.34 13.77
N THR A 5 1.33 13.17 14.48
CA THR A 5 2.43 14.15 14.50
C THR A 5 3.05 14.34 13.11
N GLU A 6 3.05 13.28 12.30
CA GLU A 6 3.44 13.32 10.90
C GLU A 6 2.24 12.90 10.02
N PRO A 7 1.65 13.81 9.23
CA PRO A 7 0.45 13.52 8.42
C PRO A 7 0.62 12.34 7.45
N LEU A 8 1.85 12.10 6.98
CA LEU A 8 2.16 11.00 6.09
C LEU A 8 2.20 9.62 6.81
N HIS A 9 2.21 9.61 8.13
CA HIS A 9 2.19 8.42 8.98
C HIS A 9 0.84 8.22 9.65
N ASP A 10 -0.23 8.63 8.97
CA ASP A 10 -1.58 8.45 9.49
C ASP A 10 -1.96 6.95 9.50
N PRO A 11 -2.24 6.35 10.68
CA PRO A 11 -2.66 4.95 10.77
C PRO A 11 -3.95 4.65 10.01
N TYR A 12 -4.80 5.65 9.73
CA TYR A 12 -5.99 5.47 8.91
C TYR A 12 -5.67 5.18 7.44
N LEU A 13 -4.55 5.71 6.91
CA LEU A 13 -4.09 5.37 5.54
C LEU A 13 -3.66 3.91 5.46
N VAL A 14 -3.01 3.40 6.51
CA VAL A 14 -2.64 1.98 6.61
C VAL A 14 -3.89 1.10 6.71
N ALA A 15 -4.88 1.48 7.54
CA ALA A 15 -6.14 0.76 7.64
C ALA A 15 -6.88 0.70 6.28
N LEU A 16 -6.86 1.80 5.52
CA LEU A 16 -7.43 1.84 4.17
C LEU A 16 -6.69 0.91 3.20
N LEU A 17 -5.36 0.86 3.23
CA LEU A 17 -4.59 -0.09 2.42
C LEU A 17 -4.96 -1.54 2.73
N ILE A 18 -5.10 -1.89 4.01
CA ILE A 18 -5.53 -3.23 4.44
C ILE A 18 -6.93 -3.55 3.90
N ALA A 19 -7.87 -2.62 4.05
CA ALA A 19 -9.24 -2.80 3.54
C ALA A 19 -9.27 -2.97 2.01
N LEU A 20 -8.46 -2.20 1.29
CA LEU A 20 -8.29 -2.35 -0.17
C LEU A 20 -7.67 -3.71 -0.52
N GLY A 21 -6.68 -4.18 0.24
CA GLY A 21 -6.10 -5.51 0.07
C GLY A 21 -7.12 -6.62 0.25
N GLN A 22 -7.96 -6.56 1.29
CA GLN A 22 -9.07 -7.50 1.48
C GLN A 22 -10.06 -7.49 0.32
N LEU A 23 -10.39 -6.30 -0.19
CA LEU A 23 -11.30 -6.16 -1.33
C LEU A 23 -10.70 -6.77 -2.60
N GLN A 24 -9.43 -6.49 -2.89
CA GLN A 24 -8.70 -7.08 -4.02
C GLN A 24 -8.60 -8.60 -3.90
N TRP A 25 -8.31 -9.11 -2.70
CA TRP A 25 -8.22 -10.55 -2.43
C TRP A 25 -9.54 -11.27 -2.71
N ARG A 26 -10.66 -10.72 -2.23
CA ARG A 26 -12.00 -11.26 -2.50
C ARG A 26 -12.34 -11.22 -3.99
N ALA A 27 -11.93 -10.17 -4.70
CA ALA A 27 -12.16 -10.02 -6.13
C ALA A 27 -11.38 -11.03 -7.01
N LEU A 28 -10.23 -11.56 -6.53
CA LEU A 28 -9.49 -12.61 -7.25
C LEU A 28 -10.27 -13.93 -7.37
N GLY A 29 -11.19 -14.20 -6.43
CA GLY A 29 -11.97 -15.44 -6.37
C GLY A 29 -11.15 -16.66 -5.90
N ARG A 30 -11.85 -17.69 -5.42
CA ARG A 30 -11.25 -18.84 -4.70
C ARG A 30 -10.12 -19.57 -5.45
N GLN A 31 -10.21 -19.65 -6.79
CA GLN A 31 -9.24 -20.39 -7.59
C GLN A 31 -7.90 -19.64 -7.71
N ARG A 32 -7.91 -18.31 -7.84
CA ARG A 32 -6.67 -17.51 -7.89
C ARG A 32 -6.09 -17.25 -6.51
N THR A 33 -6.91 -17.12 -5.46
CA THR A 33 -6.42 -16.94 -4.08
C THR A 33 -5.59 -18.12 -3.60
N GLN A 34 -5.82 -19.34 -4.11
CA GLN A 34 -5.00 -20.51 -3.78
C GLN A 34 -3.60 -20.49 -4.41
N GLN A 35 -3.41 -19.70 -5.47
CA GLN A 35 -2.15 -19.61 -6.22
C GLN A 35 -1.43 -18.26 -5.99
N ALA A 36 -2.12 -17.27 -5.44
CA ALA A 36 -1.58 -15.94 -5.19
C ALA A 36 -0.81 -15.88 -3.86
N ALA A 37 0.39 -15.31 -3.90
CA ALA A 37 1.18 -15.05 -2.69
C ALA A 37 0.62 -13.90 -1.82
N GLY A 38 -0.21 -13.03 -2.41
CA GLY A 38 -0.76 -11.84 -1.77
C GLY A 38 -1.39 -10.89 -2.77
N VAL A 39 -1.64 -9.64 -2.34
CA VAL A 39 -2.06 -8.52 -3.20
C VAL A 39 -1.27 -7.26 -2.87
N THR A 40 -1.24 -6.34 -3.82
CA THR A 40 -0.57 -5.05 -3.66
C THR A 40 -1.55 -3.90 -3.84
N PRO A 41 -2.31 -3.54 -2.78
CA PRO A 41 -3.15 -2.36 -2.81
C PRO A 41 -2.32 -1.08 -2.96
N LYS A 42 -2.90 -0.11 -3.65
CA LYS A 42 -2.35 1.25 -3.79
C LYS A 42 -3.42 2.27 -3.45
N LEU A 43 -3.03 3.32 -2.74
CA LEU A 43 -3.87 4.43 -2.33
C LEU A 43 -3.24 5.75 -2.77
N LEU A 44 -4.02 6.57 -3.47
CA LEU A 44 -3.63 7.93 -3.81
C LEU A 44 -4.06 8.86 -2.67
N PHE A 45 -3.15 9.70 -2.19
CA PHE A 45 -3.40 10.65 -1.11
C PHE A 45 -2.83 12.02 -1.47
N SER A 46 -3.59 13.08 -1.22
CA SER A 46 -3.13 14.46 -1.34
C SER A 46 -3.29 15.16 0.00
N SER A 47 -2.23 15.84 0.44
CA SER A 47 -2.25 16.65 1.66
C SER A 47 -2.47 18.12 1.32
N GLU A 48 -2.65 18.95 2.35
CA GLU A 48 -2.80 20.41 2.21
C GLU A 48 -1.51 21.12 1.76
N ASP A 49 -0.37 20.42 1.75
CA ASP A 49 0.91 20.93 1.26
C ASP A 49 0.84 21.40 -0.20
N GLY A 50 -0.04 20.79 -1.00
CA GLY A 50 -0.39 21.24 -2.35
C GLY A 50 0.72 21.07 -3.39
N ASP A 51 1.89 20.56 -3.00
CA ASP A 51 3.06 20.40 -3.85
C ASP A 51 3.23 18.97 -4.36
N HIS A 52 2.71 17.98 -3.63
CA HIS A 52 2.83 16.57 -3.98
C HIS A 52 1.50 15.81 -3.92
N ILE A 53 1.44 14.74 -4.71
CA ILE A 53 0.52 13.63 -4.53
C ILE A 53 1.34 12.44 -4.02
N TYR A 54 0.83 11.75 -3.02
CA TYR A 54 1.46 10.56 -2.46
C TYR A 54 0.76 9.31 -2.94
N ILE A 55 1.53 8.26 -3.24
CA ILE A 55 1.02 6.93 -3.52
C ILE A 55 1.53 6.02 -2.41
N TYR A 56 0.59 5.55 -1.60
CA TYR A 56 0.85 4.53 -0.61
C TYR A 56 0.66 3.17 -1.26
N SER A 57 1.58 2.24 -0.99
CA SER A 57 1.43 0.86 -1.42
C SER A 57 1.97 -0.10 -0.36
N ALA A 58 1.45 -1.31 -0.33
CA ALA A 58 1.95 -2.35 0.56
C ALA A 58 1.76 -3.71 -0.10
N ASN A 59 2.73 -4.61 0.05
CA ASN A 59 2.53 -6.01 -0.30
C ASN A 59 1.89 -6.71 0.90
N ILE A 60 0.64 -7.13 0.74
CA ILE A 60 -0.11 -7.82 1.78
C ILE A 60 -0.16 -9.30 1.41
N SER A 61 0.53 -10.12 2.19
CA SER A 61 0.58 -11.56 1.98
C SER A 61 -0.80 -12.20 2.14
N SER A 62 -0.98 -13.37 1.51
CA SER A 62 -2.15 -14.19 1.72
C SER A 62 -2.31 -14.62 3.18
N SER A 63 -1.20 -14.87 3.89
CA SER A 63 -1.22 -15.18 5.33
C SER A 63 -1.80 -14.04 6.16
N LEU A 64 -1.36 -12.80 5.93
CA LEU A 64 -1.84 -11.64 6.66
C LEU A 64 -3.31 -11.36 6.34
N ILE A 65 -3.73 -11.49 5.07
CA ILE A 65 -5.14 -11.29 4.68
C ILE A 65 -6.05 -12.35 5.31
N ASN A 66 -5.62 -13.61 5.30
CA ASN A 66 -6.39 -14.71 5.86
C ASN A 66 -6.59 -14.58 7.38
N MET A 67 -5.71 -13.88 8.10
CA MET A 67 -5.91 -13.61 9.54
C MET A 67 -7.21 -12.81 9.79
N PHE A 68 -7.62 -11.95 8.85
CA PHE A 68 -8.85 -11.18 9.00
C PHE A 68 -10.11 -12.02 8.77
N ASP A 69 -10.05 -13.02 7.89
CA ASP A 69 -11.16 -13.96 7.67
C ASP A 69 -11.19 -15.06 8.75
N TYR A 70 -10.04 -15.41 9.33
CA TYR A 70 -9.87 -16.45 10.36
C TYR A 70 -9.12 -15.93 11.59
N PRO A 71 -9.72 -15.02 12.38
CA PRO A 71 -9.04 -14.35 13.49
C PRO A 71 -8.63 -15.27 14.65
N ALA A 72 -9.24 -16.45 14.74
CA ALA A 72 -8.87 -17.47 15.74
C ALA A 72 -7.66 -18.32 15.33
N MET A 73 -7.19 -18.22 14.08
CA MET A 73 -6.05 -18.98 13.59
C MET A 73 -4.75 -18.27 13.97
N LYS A 74 -3.87 -18.97 14.70
CA LYS A 74 -2.56 -18.42 15.06
C LYS A 74 -1.73 -18.14 13.80
N PRO A 75 -1.17 -16.93 13.65
CA PRO A 75 -0.22 -16.62 12.59
C PRO A 75 0.95 -17.60 12.57
N SER A 76 1.34 -18.10 11.39
CA SER A 76 2.50 -18.98 11.25
C SER A 76 3.83 -18.24 11.52
N ALA A 77 3.87 -16.92 11.28
CA ALA A 77 4.96 -16.03 11.63
C ALA A 77 4.43 -14.59 11.82
N PRO A 78 5.14 -13.71 12.54
CA PRO A 78 4.92 -12.28 12.47
C PRO A 78 5.19 -11.82 11.04
N ASP A 79 4.18 -11.21 10.42
CA ASP A 79 4.27 -10.71 9.06
C ASP A 79 4.11 -9.18 9.09
N PRO A 80 5.21 -8.43 9.30
CA PRO A 80 5.15 -6.99 9.43
C PRO A 80 4.71 -6.36 8.09
N LEU A 81 3.75 -5.44 8.16
CA LEU A 81 3.25 -4.75 6.99
C LEU A 81 4.18 -3.57 6.66
N ALA A 82 5.01 -3.73 5.63
CA ALA A 82 5.81 -2.63 5.09
C ALA A 82 4.96 -1.78 4.14
N VAL A 83 4.87 -0.48 4.41
CA VAL A 83 4.17 0.47 3.56
C VAL A 83 5.19 1.37 2.88
N GLN A 84 5.10 1.45 1.57
CA GLN A 84 5.90 2.30 0.72
C GLN A 84 5.12 3.55 0.38
N ILE A 85 5.79 4.70 0.42
CA ILE A 85 5.19 6.01 0.13
C ILE A 85 6.01 6.65 -0.98
N ALA A 86 5.48 6.63 -2.19
CA ALA A 86 6.03 7.38 -3.33
C ALA A 86 5.47 8.80 -3.31
N SER A 87 6.31 9.80 -3.57
CA SER A 87 5.87 11.20 -3.73
C SER A 87 5.95 11.63 -5.19
N VAL A 88 4.93 12.34 -5.66
CA VAL A 88 4.80 12.79 -7.04
C VAL A 88 4.55 14.29 -7.05
N PRO A 89 5.53 15.11 -7.48
CA PRO A 89 5.34 16.55 -7.56
C PRO A 89 4.24 16.91 -8.57
N TYR A 90 3.34 17.85 -8.24
CA TYR A 90 2.31 18.29 -9.19
C TYR A 90 2.90 18.89 -10.47
N LYS A 91 4.04 19.58 -10.35
CA LYS A 91 4.72 20.23 -11.45
C LYS A 91 5.84 19.36 -12.04
N PRO A 92 6.06 19.37 -13.36
CA PRO A 92 5.20 19.97 -14.39
C PRO A 92 3.87 19.21 -14.58
N ILE A 93 2.77 19.94 -14.85
CA ILE A 93 1.41 19.36 -14.88
C ILE A 93 1.19 18.50 -16.13
N GLU A 94 1.90 18.84 -17.21
CA GLU A 94 1.84 18.19 -18.51
C GLU A 94 2.25 16.72 -18.43
N THR A 95 3.18 16.39 -17.53
CA THR A 95 3.68 15.03 -17.31
C THR A 95 3.09 14.36 -16.07
N LEU A 96 2.27 15.07 -15.28
CA LEU A 96 1.73 14.57 -14.01
C LEU A 96 0.96 13.26 -14.20
N ARG A 97 0.05 13.21 -15.18
CA ARG A 97 -0.72 12.00 -15.49
C ARG A 97 0.19 10.80 -15.80
N GLY A 98 1.24 11.02 -16.60
CA GLY A 98 2.19 9.97 -16.97
C GLY A 98 2.95 9.45 -15.75
N ARG A 99 3.43 10.36 -14.90
CA ARG A 99 4.14 10.02 -13.65
C ARG A 99 3.24 9.25 -12.67
N LEU A 100 1.99 9.67 -12.51
CA LEU A 100 1.01 8.97 -11.66
C LEU A 100 0.70 7.56 -12.18
N LEU A 101 0.41 7.43 -13.48
CA LEU A 101 0.08 6.14 -14.08
C LEU A 101 1.28 5.18 -14.04
N ALA A 102 2.50 5.68 -14.26
CA ALA A 102 3.70 4.87 -14.13
C ALA A 102 3.77 4.23 -12.73
N LEU A 103 3.64 5.03 -11.67
CA LEU A 103 3.70 4.53 -10.30
C LEU A 103 2.51 3.66 -9.90
N LEU A 104 1.30 3.98 -10.36
CA LEU A 104 0.11 3.16 -10.07
C LEU A 104 0.20 1.78 -10.74
N LEU A 105 0.70 1.72 -11.98
CA LEU A 105 0.77 0.49 -12.76
C LEU A 105 2.06 -0.31 -12.56
N SER A 106 3.12 0.29 -11.98
CA SER A 106 4.35 -0.44 -11.64
C SER A 106 4.05 -1.63 -10.74
N ALA A 107 4.67 -2.77 -11.04
CA ALA A 107 4.73 -3.86 -10.09
C ALA A 107 5.57 -3.40 -8.90
N THR A 108 5.04 -3.50 -7.69
CA THR A 108 5.82 -3.24 -6.49
C THR A 108 6.73 -4.45 -6.27
N SER A 109 7.89 -4.47 -6.93
CA SER A 109 8.92 -5.46 -6.62
C SER A 109 9.75 -4.97 -5.44
N PRO A 110 10.14 -5.84 -4.50
CA PRO A 110 11.07 -5.45 -3.43
C PRO A 110 12.46 -5.05 -3.96
N GLU A 111 12.76 -5.24 -5.25
CA GLU A 111 14.08 -5.00 -5.85
C GLU A 111 14.17 -3.69 -6.66
N ASP A 112 13.05 -2.99 -6.89
CA ASP A 112 13.02 -1.70 -7.63
C ASP A 112 13.28 -0.47 -6.72
N VAL A 113 13.66 -0.67 -5.46
CA VAL A 113 13.71 0.36 -4.38
C VAL A 113 14.99 1.20 -4.39
N ASP A 114 15.92 1.01 -5.33
CA ASP A 114 17.25 1.68 -5.25
C ASP A 114 17.29 3.15 -5.70
N LYS A 115 16.18 3.74 -6.16
CA LYS A 115 16.18 5.18 -6.52
C LYS A 115 14.94 5.91 -6.01
N SER A 116 15.10 6.47 -4.80
CA SER A 116 14.17 7.36 -4.09
C SER A 116 12.97 6.65 -3.47
N GLU A 117 13.10 6.08 -2.26
CA GLU A 117 11.92 5.90 -1.41
C GLU A 117 12.27 5.74 0.08
N LYS A 118 11.47 6.38 0.93
CA LYS A 118 11.52 6.28 2.38
C LYS A 118 10.67 5.06 2.77
N LEU A 119 11.29 3.89 2.89
CA LEU A 119 10.62 2.65 3.31
C LEU A 119 10.23 2.75 4.79
N ILE A 120 8.96 2.52 5.12
CA ILE A 120 8.48 2.53 6.51
C ILE A 120 7.88 1.17 6.84
N VAL A 121 8.38 0.56 7.91
CA VAL A 121 7.92 -0.75 8.42
C VAL A 121 6.97 -0.51 9.58
N TYR A 122 5.76 -1.05 9.50
CA TYR A 122 4.83 -1.11 10.62
C TYR A 122 4.96 -2.49 11.28
N THR A 123 5.40 -2.50 12.54
CA THR A 123 5.56 -3.68 13.42
C THR A 123 4.52 -3.67 14.52
#